data_AF-A0A7L3XTW5-F1
#
_entry.id   AF-A0A7L3XTW5-F1
#
_cell.length_a   1.000
_cell.length_b   1.000
_cell.length_c   1.000
_cell.angle_alpha   90.00
_cell.angle_beta   90.00
_cell.angle_gamma   90.00
#
_symmetry.space_group_name_H-M   'P 1'
#
loop_
_entity.id
_entity.type
_entity.pdbx_description
1 polymer ?
#
loop_
_entity_poly.entity_id
_entity_poly.type
_entity_poly.pdbx_seq_one_letter_code
_entity_poly.pdbx_strand_id
1 'polypeptide(L)'
;LILAMDACYGIHVYGMINDTYCKSEGFRKVPYHYYEPGRDECEEYFLHENAPYGGHRFITEKKVFAKWAKKHTIIFTHPNWTVS
;
A
#
# COMPACT_ATOMS: atom_id res chain seq x y z
N LEU A 1 0.77 -9.59 4.91
CA LEU A 1 1.47 -8.93 6.03
C LEU A 1 1.31 -9.68 7.35
N ILE A 2 0.09 -10.03 7.77
CA ILE A 2 -0.17 -10.68 9.08
C ILE A 2 0.65 -11.94 9.31
N LEU A 3 0.66 -12.88 8.36
CA LEU A 3 1.45 -14.12 8.49
C LEU A 3 2.95 -13.86 8.67
N ALA A 4 3.50 -12.87 7.95
CA ALA A 4 4.91 -12.51 8.08
C ALA A 4 5.22 -11.82 9.44
N MET A 5 4.23 -11.17 10.07
CA MET A 5 4.40 -10.61 11.42
C MET A 5 4.51 -11.70 12.49
N ASP A 6 3.97 -12.90 12.23
CA ASP A 6 4.06 -14.05 13.14
C ASP A 6 5.33 -14.88 12.86
N ALA A 7 5.74 -14.97 11.59
CA ALA A 7 6.83 -15.85 11.16
C ALA A 7 8.22 -15.20 11.11
N CYS A 8 8.32 -13.87 11.06
CA CYS A 8 9.59 -13.16 10.80
C CYS A 8 9.97 -12.20 11.92
N TYR A 9 11.28 -12.08 12.21
CA TYR A 9 11.81 -11.06 13.13
C TYR A 9 11.68 -9.63 12.58
N GLY A 10 11.61 -9.46 11.26
CA GLY A 10 11.44 -8.19 10.58
C GLY A 10 10.93 -8.40 9.16
N ILE A 11 10.26 -7.38 8.62
CA ILE A 11 9.59 -7.44 7.32
C ILE A 11 10.03 -6.28 6.46
N HIS A 12 10.46 -6.57 5.24
CA HIS A 12 10.74 -5.56 4.22
C HIS A 12 9.70 -5.67 3.12
N VAL A 13 8.98 -4.58 2.86
CA VAL A 13 7.90 -4.51 1.86
C VAL A 13 8.36 -3.63 0.71
N TYR A 14 8.25 -4.16 -0.51
CA TYR A 14 8.61 -3.48 -1.75
C TYR A 14 7.38 -3.22 -2.62
N GLY A 15 7.41 -2.15 -3.42
CA GLY A 15 6.37 -1.89 -4.43
C GLY A 15 5.01 -1.53 -3.85
N MET A 16 4.97 -0.94 -2.66
CA MET A 16 3.71 -0.50 -2.04
C MET A 16 3.79 0.99 -1.75
N ILE A 17 2.85 1.79 -2.27
CA ILE A 17 2.67 3.20 -1.90
C ILE A 17 1.86 3.33 -0.60
N ASN A 18 2.03 4.43 0.14
CA ASN A 18 1.27 4.70 1.36
C ASN A 18 -0.19 5.16 1.07
N ASP A 19 -0.99 5.34 2.12
CA ASP A 19 -2.41 5.70 2.01
C ASP A 19 -2.68 7.13 1.54
N THR A 20 -1.66 8.00 1.52
CA THR A 20 -1.79 9.42 1.15
C THR A 20 -1.23 9.73 -0.24
N TYR A 21 -0.43 8.84 -0.83
CA TYR A 21 0.26 9.06 -2.10
C TYR A 21 -0.70 9.43 -3.24
N CYS A 22 -1.80 8.69 -3.42
CA CYS A 22 -2.80 8.95 -4.46
C CYS A 22 -3.59 10.27 -4.30
N LYS A 23 -3.36 11.00 -3.21
CA LYS A 23 -3.94 12.33 -2.95
C LYS A 23 -2.87 13.43 -2.91
N SER A 24 -1.60 13.07 -3.02
CA SER A 24 -0.50 14.04 -3.04
C SER A 24 -0.44 14.77 -4.37
N GLU A 25 -0.05 16.04 -4.35
CA GLU A 25 0.13 16.78 -5.59
C GLU A 25 1.30 16.19 -6.41
N GLY A 26 1.12 16.07 -7.72
CA GLY A 26 2.17 15.62 -8.63
C GLY A 26 2.55 14.13 -8.51
N PHE A 27 1.71 13.28 -7.89
CA PHE A 27 1.96 11.84 -7.89
C PHE A 27 2.05 11.30 -9.32
N ARG A 28 2.92 10.31 -9.53
CA ARG A 28 3.14 9.73 -10.87
C ARG A 28 2.07 8.67 -11.13
N LYS A 29 1.38 8.80 -12.27
CA LYS A 29 0.53 7.72 -12.80
C LYS A 29 1.38 6.57 -13.31
N VAL A 30 1.13 5.37 -12.79
CA VAL A 30 1.85 4.14 -13.12
C VAL A 30 0.85 2.98 -13.22
N PRO A 31 1.16 1.92 -13.99
CA PRO A 31 0.33 0.73 -14.01
C PRO A 31 0.20 0.10 -12.62
N TYR A 32 -0.98 -0.43 -12.31
CA TYR A 32 -1.27 -1.11 -11.03
C TYR A 32 -0.33 -2.29 -10.76
N HIS A 33 -0.02 -3.07 -11.79
CA HIS A 33 0.94 -4.15 -11.74
C HIS A 33 2.24 -3.74 -12.43
N TYR A 34 3.39 -4.05 -11.82
CA TYR A 34 4.69 -3.66 -12.35
C TYR A 34 5.11 -4.43 -13.63
N TYR A 35 4.50 -5.58 -13.90
CA TYR A 35 4.91 -6.50 -14.96
C TYR A 35 4.03 -6.45 -16.21
N GLU A 36 2.90 -5.74 -16.16
CA GLU A 36 1.95 -5.68 -17.26
C GLU A 36 1.38 -4.27 -17.44
N PRO A 37 1.01 -3.89 -18.68
CA PRO A 37 0.15 -2.74 -18.85
C PRO A 37 -1.21 -3.02 -18.19
N GLY A 38 -1.80 -2.00 -17.58
CA GLY A 38 -3.06 -2.14 -16.88
C GLY A 38 -3.66 -0.79 -16.52
N ARG A 39 -4.67 -0.81 -15.64
CA ARG A 39 -5.21 0.43 -15.07
C ARG A 39 -4.13 1.17 -14.27
N ASP A 40 -4.31 2.47 -14.14
CA ASP A 40 -3.53 3.26 -13.20
C ASP A 40 -3.68 2.73 -11.77
N GLU A 41 -2.57 2.67 -11.05
CA GLU A 41 -2.49 2.15 -9.68
C GLU A 41 -3.50 2.84 -8.74
N CYS A 42 -3.61 4.16 -8.81
CA CYS A 42 -4.50 4.91 -7.93
C CYS A 42 -5.97 4.75 -8.32
N GLU A 43 -6.27 4.69 -9.62
CA GLU A 43 -7.63 4.41 -10.11
C GLU A 43 -8.13 3.02 -9.68
N GLU A 44 -7.26 2.00 -9.72
CA GLU A 44 -7.54 0.66 -9.19
C GLU A 44 -7.87 0.72 -7.69
N TYR A 45 -7.01 1.39 -6.90
CA TYR A 45 -7.22 1.50 -5.46
C TYR A 45 -8.52 2.21 -5.11
N PHE A 46 -8.86 3.31 -5.77
CA PHE A 46 -10.12 4.01 -5.50
C PHE A 46 -11.34 3.18 -5.92
N LEU A 47 -11.27 2.43 -7.03
CA LEU A 47 -12.37 1.58 -7.45
C LEU A 47 -12.67 0.51 -6.39
N HIS A 48 -11.65 -0.19 -5.89
CA HIS A 48 -11.84 -1.23 -4.89
C HIS A 48 -12.18 -0.66 -3.51
N GLU A 49 -11.52 0.45 -3.11
CA GLU A 49 -11.78 1.10 -1.82
C GLU A 49 -13.24 1.56 -1.70
N ASN A 50 -13.89 1.96 -2.80
CA ASN A 50 -15.27 2.44 -2.82
C ASN A 50 -16.29 1.39 -3.29
N ALA A 51 -15.84 0.17 -3.61
CA ALA A 51 -16.76 -0.88 -4.04
C ALA A 51 -17.75 -1.22 -2.90
N PRO A 52 -19.04 -1.42 -3.22
CA PRO A 52 -20.04 -1.75 -2.22
C PRO A 52 -19.82 -3.16 -1.64
N TYR A 53 -19.35 -4.11 -2.47
CA TYR A 53 -19.08 -5.49 -2.09
C TYR A 53 -17.86 -6.04 -2.85
N GLY A 54 -17.17 -7.02 -2.27
CA GLY A 54 -16.09 -7.78 -2.92
C GLY A 54 -14.78 -7.01 -3.18
N GLY A 55 -14.75 -5.69 -3.00
CA GLY A 55 -13.53 -4.89 -3.13
C GLY A 55 -12.63 -4.95 -1.90
N HIS A 56 -11.33 -4.93 -2.13
CA HIS A 56 -10.35 -4.67 -1.09
C HIS A 56 -10.45 -3.23 -0.60
N ARG A 57 -10.16 -3.00 0.68
CA ARG A 57 -10.04 -1.65 1.23
C ARG A 57 -8.58 -1.23 1.23
N PHE A 58 -7.97 -1.13 0.04
CA PHE A 58 -6.52 -0.90 -0.11
C PHE A 58 -6.00 0.32 0.64
N ILE A 59 -6.71 1.46 0.60
CA ILE A 59 -6.31 2.69 1.29
C ILE A 59 -6.44 2.50 2.80
N THR A 60 -7.54 1.87 3.25
CA THR A 60 -7.76 1.57 4.67
C THR A 60 -6.74 0.56 5.21
N GLU A 61 -6.43 -0.49 4.46
CA GLU A 61 -5.40 -1.48 4.80
C GLU A 61 -4.03 -0.82 4.96
N LYS A 62 -3.64 0.08 4.06
CA LYS A 62 -2.38 0.84 4.16
C LYS A 62 -2.32 1.73 5.41
N LYS A 63 -3.44 2.32 5.84
CA LYS A 63 -3.51 3.03 7.14
C LYS A 63 -3.24 2.10 8.33
N VAL A 64 -3.76 0.88 8.27
CA VAL A 64 -3.49 -0.14 9.30
C VAL A 64 -2.02 -0.53 9.28
N PHE A 65 -1.44 -0.75 8.09
CA PHE A 65 -0.03 -1.13 7.94
C PHE A 65 0.92 -0.03 8.43
N ALA A 66 0.61 1.24 8.16
CA ALA A 66 1.37 2.37 8.69
C ALA A 66 1.34 2.40 10.23
N LYS A 67 0.20 2.11 10.86
CA LYS A 67 0.11 1.99 12.32
C LYS A 67 0.91 0.81 12.87
N TRP A 68 0.91 -0.33 12.18
CA TRP A 68 1.70 -1.50 12.58
C TRP A 68 3.20 -1.27 12.45
N ALA A 69 3.65 -0.59 11.40
CA ALA A 69 5.06 -0.26 11.20
C ALA A 69 5.64 0.68 12.29
N LYS A 70 4.81 1.36 13.08
CA LYS A 70 5.26 2.07 14.28
C LYS A 70 5.59 1.17 15.47
N LYS A 71 5.04 -0.05 15.49
CA LYS A 71 5.13 -1.00 16.61
C LYS A 71 5.95 -2.24 16.30
N HIS A 72 6.11 -2.55 15.01
CA HIS A 72 6.80 -3.72 14.51
C HIS A 72 7.87 -3.30 13.50
N THR A 73 8.92 -4.09 13.36
CA THR A 73 9.99 -3.87 12.37
C THR A 73 9.47 -4.17 10.96
N ILE A 74 8.72 -3.23 10.40
CA ILE A 74 8.16 -3.29 9.04
C ILE A 74 8.69 -2.08 8.28
N ILE A 75 9.51 -2.35 7.26
CA ILE A 75 10.19 -1.32 6.47
C ILE A 75 9.60 -1.33 5.06
N PHE A 76 9.01 -0.21 4.65
CA PHE A 76 8.53 -0.01 3.29
C PHE A 76 9.61 0.69 2.47
N THR A 77 9.92 0.14 1.30
CA THR A 77 11.03 0.57 0.46
C THR A 77 10.65 0.50 -1.01
N HIS A 78 11.14 1.44 -1.82
CA HIS A 78 10.82 1.57 -3.25
C HIS A 78 9.29 1.53 -3.53
N PRO A 79 8.51 2.51 -3.03
CA PRO A 79 8.94 3.76 -2.38
C PRO A 79 9.05 3.68 -0.84
N ASN A 80 9.81 4.60 -0.26
CA ASN A 80 9.91 4.74 1.19
C ASN A 80 8.63 5.35 1.76
N TRP A 81 8.15 4.82 2.90
CA TRP A 81 7.04 5.43 3.63
C TRP A 81 7.57 6.31 4.75
N THR A 82 7.05 7.52 4.84
CA THR A 82 7.13 8.31 6.07
C THR A 82 6.06 7.81 7.02
N VAL A 83 6.46 6.97 7.98
CA VAL A 83 5.59 6.51 9.06
C VAL A 83 5.44 7.63 10.09
N SER A 84 4.46 8.52 9.90
CA SER A 84 4.09 9.60 10.84
C SER A 84 3.13 9.10 11.90
#